data_AF-A0A661DFX9-F1
#
_entry.id   AF-A0A661DFX9-F1
#
_cell.length_a   1.000
_cell.length_b   1.000
_cell.length_c   1.000
_cell.angle_alpha   90.00
_cell.angle_beta   90.00
_cell.angle_gamma   90.00
#
_symmetry.space_group_name_H-M   'P 1'
#
loop_
_entity.id
_entity.type
_entity.pdbx_description
1 polymer ?
#
loop_
_entity_poly.entity_id
_entity_poly.type
_entity_poly.pdbx_seq_one_letter_code
_entity_poly.pdbx_strand_id
1 'polypeptide(L)' 'MWQKISIIIPVLNEADNIQSFLQALQPIREQGHEVVLVDGHSEDQTCTLARPL' A
#
# COMPACT_ATOMS: atom_id res chain seq x y z
N MET A 1 -10.26 8.43 -21.80
CA MET A 1 -8.92 8.34 -21.16
C MET A 1 -9.13 8.63 -19.69
N TRP A 2 -8.94 7.65 -18.81
CA TRP A 2 -9.07 7.89 -17.37
C TRP A 2 -7.87 8.69 -16.89
N GLN A 3 -8.09 9.63 -15.96
CA GLN A 3 -7.01 10.36 -15.32
C GLN A 3 -6.34 9.47 -14.27
N LYS A 4 -5.01 9.58 -14.15
CA LYS A 4 -4.26 8.91 -13.09
C LYS A 4 -4.69 9.48 -11.74
N ILE A 5 -4.99 8.61 -10.78
CA ILE A 5 -5.25 8.98 -9.39
C ILE A 5 -4.09 8.50 -8.51
N SER A 6 -3.89 9.21 -7.39
CA SER A 6 -2.99 8.81 -6.32
C SER A 6 -3.82 8.46 -5.09
N ILE A 7 -3.62 7.25 -4.56
CA ILE A 7 -4.30 6.74 -3.38
C ILE A 7 -3.30 6.80 -2.21
N ILE A 8 -3.58 7.65 -1.24
CA ILE A 8 -2.74 7.83 -0.05
C ILE A 8 -3.36 7.06 1.10
N ILE A 9 -2.59 6.15 1.71
CA ILE A 9 -3.08 5.22 2.72
C ILE A 9 -2.19 5.31 3.95
N PRO A 10 -2.66 5.92 5.04
CA PRO A 10 -2.00 5.86 6.33
C PRO A 10 -2.01 4.42 6.86
N VAL A 11 -0.88 3.96 7.40
CA VAL A 11 -0.76 2.63 8.02
C VAL A 11 -0.06 2.75 9.37
N LEU A 12 -0.47 1.93 10.35
CA LEU A 12 0.16 1.84 11.66
C LEU A 12 -0.06 0.44 12.24
N ASN A 13 1.02 -0.32 12.42
CA ASN A 13 1.01 -1.66 13.00
C ASN A 13 0.04 -2.65 12.31
N GLU A 14 0.14 -2.74 10.98
CA GLU A 14 -0.70 -3.57 10.11
C GLU A 14 0.04 -4.82 9.58
N ALA A 15 1.06 -5.33 10.27
CA ALA A 15 1.87 -6.45 9.78
C ALA A 15 1.03 -7.67 9.34
N ASP A 16 -0.07 -7.96 10.03
CA ASP A 16 -0.95 -9.10 9.75
C ASP A 16 -1.77 -8.94 8.47
N ASN A 17 -2.05 -7.69 8.06
CA ASN A 17 -2.98 -7.38 6.97
C ASN A 17 -2.30 -6.78 5.74
N ILE A 18 -1.12 -6.16 5.90
CA ILE A 18 -0.56 -5.27 4.89
C ILE A 18 -0.27 -5.98 3.56
N GLN A 19 0.13 -7.25 3.59
CA GLN A 19 0.43 -8.00 2.37
C GLN A 19 -0.83 -8.34 1.56
N SER A 20 -1.88 -8.84 2.22
CA SER A 20 -3.13 -9.18 1.54
C SER A 20 -3.82 -7.91 1.00
N PHE A 21 -3.73 -6.82 1.76
CA PHE A 21 -4.18 -5.50 1.33
C PHE A 21 -3.43 -5.02 0.07
N LEU A 22 -2.10 -5.09 0.06
CA LEU A 22 -1.29 -4.69 -1.10
C LEU A 22 -1.48 -5.59 -2.33
N GLN A 23 -1.77 -6.88 -2.13
CA GLN A 23 -2.15 -7.79 -3.22
C GLN A 23 -3.46 -7.35 -3.89
N ALA A 24 -4.46 -6.96 -3.09
CA ALA A 24 -5.75 -6.49 -3.61
C ALA A 24 -5.62 -5.18 -4.41
N LEU A 25 -4.57 -4.38 -4.19
CA LEU A 25 -4.31 -3.13 -4.90
C LEU A 25 -3.46 -3.29 -6.17
N GLN A 26 -2.93 -4.48 -6.48
CA GLN A 26 -2.13 -4.71 -7.70
C GLN A 26 -2.89 -4.34 -8.99
N PRO A 27 -4.17 -4.71 -9.18
CA PRO A 27 -4.89 -4.34 -10.41
C PRO A 27 -4.99 -2.82 -10.63
N ILE A 28 -5.10 -2.05 -9.54
CA ILE A 28 -5.14 -0.59 -9.60
C ILE A 28 -3.77 -0.03 -10.02
N ARG A 29 -2.67 -0.59 -9.50
CA ARG A 29 -1.31 -0.24 -9.92
C ARG A 29 -1.04 -0.60 -11.38
N GLU A 30 -1.49 -1.77 -11.82
CA GLU A 30 -1.37 -2.25 -13.21
C GLU A 30 -2.14 -1.37 -14.20
N GLN A 31 -3.23 -0.74 -13.76
CA GLN A 31 -3.97 0.26 -14.53
C GLN A 31 -3.25 1.64 -14.62
N GLY A 32 -2.08 1.78 -13.99
CA GLY A 32 -1.25 2.99 -14.04
C GLY A 32 -1.52 4.01 -12.93
N HIS A 33 -2.34 3.65 -11.93
CA HIS A 33 -2.56 4.48 -10.75
C HIS A 33 -1.41 4.37 -9.74
N GLU A 34 -1.36 5.29 -8.79
CA GLU A 34 -0.35 5.33 -7.75
C GLU A 34 -0.94 4.96 -6.39
N VAL A 35 -0.20 4.16 -5.61
CA VAL A 35 -0.50 3.83 -4.22
C VAL A 35 0.67 4.28 -3.37
N VAL A 36 0.41 5.17 -2.41
CA VAL A 36 1.40 5.70 -1.47
C VAL A 36 1.00 5.28 -0.06
N LEU A 37 1.81 4.44 0.56
CA LEU A 37 1.67 4.13 1.98
C LEU A 37 2.41 5.18 2.81
N VAL A 38 1.74 5.69 3.84
CA VAL A 38 2.33 6.62 4.81
C VAL A 38 2.34 5.93 6.16
N ASP A 39 3.53 5.50 6.58
CA ASP A 39 3.70 4.83 7.86
C ASP A 39 3.60 5.82 9.03
N GLY A 40 2.80 5.47 10.03
CA GLY A 40 2.55 6.23 11.25
C GLY A 40 3.57 5.96 12.37
N HIS A 41 4.78 5.51 12.04
CA HIS A 41 5.80 5.03 12.98
C HIS A 41 5.47 3.66 13.56
N SER A 42 5.19 2.68 12.69
CA SER A 42 4.91 1.31 13.12
C SER A 42 6.09 0.70 13.88
N GLU A 43 5.76 -0.02 14.96
CA GLU A 43 6.71 -0.74 15.82
C GLU A 43 6.80 -2.24 15.45
N ASP A 44 5.94 -2.70 14.53
CA ASP A 44 5.91 -4.08 14.04
C ASP A 44 6.58 -4.23 12.65
N GLN A 45 6.29 -5.34 11.97
CA GLN A 45 6.87 -5.63 10.66
C GLN A 45 6.18 -4.93 9.48
N THR A 46 5.24 -4.00 9.71
CA THR A 46 4.47 -3.30 8.65
C THR A 46 5.37 -2.76 7.55
N CYS A 47 6.38 -1.95 7.89
CA CYS A 47 7.29 -1.37 6.91
C CYS A 47 8.10 -2.41 6.12
N THR A 48 8.42 -3.54 6.74
CA THR A 48 9.19 -4.62 6.07
C THR A 48 8.30 -5.38 5.10
N LEU A 49 7.08 -5.71 5.51
CA LEU A 49 6.09 -6.47 4.74
C LEU A 49 5.43 -5.64 3.64
N ALA A 50 5.42 -4.31 3.78
CA ALA A 50 4.88 -3.35 2.81
C ALA A 50 5.78 -3.09 1.60
N ARG A 51 7.01 -3.65 1.57
CA ARG A 51 7.94 -3.41 0.48
C ARG A 51 7.39 -3.94 -0.85
N PRO A 52 7.57 -3.20 -1.96
CA PRO A 52 7.17 -3.67 -3.28
C PRO A 52 7.81 -5.03 -3.61
N LEU A 53 7.02 -5.95 -4.14
CA LEU A 53 7.49 -7.14 -4.87
C LEU A 53 7.87 -6.78 -6.30
#